data_AF-A0A7X6P694-F1
#
_entry.id   AF-A0A7X6P694-F1
#
_cell.length_a   1.000
_cell.length_b   1.000
_cell.length_c   1.000
_cell.angle_alpha   90.00
_cell.angle_beta   90.00
_cell.angle_gamma   90.00
#
_symmetry.space_group_name_H-M   'P 1'
#
loop_
_entity.id
_entity.type
_entity.pdbx_description
1 polymer ?
#
loop_
_entity_poly.entity_id
_entity_poly.type
_entity_poly.pdbx_seq_one_letter_code
_entity_poly.pdbx_strand_id
1 'polypeptide(L)'
;MKQGRNTQILPVIIIIIVIVVSVAAIVALVRTFILNGGSDSNNSAIERRNADEEALLSTSVDRGVRMSIRGEITADEKFRSYQIVIRPGSRSMTTNEG
;
A
#
# COMPACT_ATOMS: atom_id res chain seq x y z
N MET A 1 -42.21 17.67 49.78
CA MET A 1 -40.92 17.02 50.04
C MET A 1 -40.69 15.97 48.95
N LYS A 2 -39.90 16.26 47.91
CA LYS A 2 -39.61 15.32 46.83
C LYS A 2 -38.22 14.71 47.07
N GLN A 3 -38.20 13.45 47.49
CA GLN A 3 -36.99 12.67 47.70
C GLN A 3 -36.31 12.39 46.36
N GLY A 4 -35.07 12.85 46.20
CA GLY A 4 -34.28 12.70 44.98
C GLY A 4 -33.83 11.26 44.76
N ARG A 5 -34.30 10.62 43.69
CA ARG A 5 -33.97 9.25 43.28
C ARG A 5 -32.71 9.16 42.41
N ASN A 6 -31.80 10.14 42.48
CA ASN A 6 -30.66 10.26 41.55
C ASN A 6 -29.32 9.82 42.13
N THR A 7 -29.26 9.39 43.40
CA THR A 7 -28.00 9.01 44.07
C THR A 7 -27.46 7.63 43.62
N GLN A 8 -28.24 6.84 42.89
CA GLN A 8 -27.85 5.50 42.44
C GLN A 8 -27.20 5.47 41.05
N ILE A 9 -27.27 6.55 40.27
CA ILE A 9 -26.67 6.62 38.92
C ILE A 9 -25.18 6.97 39.00
N LEU A 10 -24.79 7.81 39.97
CA LEU A 10 -23.40 8.21 40.21
C LEU A 10 -22.45 7.02 40.41
N PRO A 11 -22.74 6.02 41.28
CA PRO A 11 -21.85 4.87 41.44
C PRO A 11 -21.75 4.00 40.18
N VAL A 12 -22.81 3.90 39.37
CA VAL A 12 -22.82 3.08 38.15
C VAL A 12 -21.90 3.67 37.08
N ILE A 13 -21.94 4.99 36.89
CA ILE A 13 -21.06 5.68 35.93
C ILE A 13 -19.58 5.50 36.31
N ILE A 14 -19.27 5.59 37.60
CA ILE A 14 -17.90 5.40 38.11
C ILE A 14 -17.40 3.99 37.78
N ILE A 15 -18.23 2.96 37.99
CA ILE A 15 -17.86 1.56 37.67
C ILE A 15 -17.59 1.40 36.17
N ILE A 16 -18.42 1.97 35.30
CA ILE A 16 -18.23 1.88 33.84
C ILE A 16 -16.90 2.50 33.42
N ILE A 17 -16.56 3.68 33.96
CA ILE A 17 -15.29 4.35 33.65
C ILE A 17 -14.10 3.47 34.05
N VAL A 18 -14.15 2.88 35.25
CA VAL A 18 -13.07 1.99 35.73
C VAL A 18 -12.90 0.78 34.81
N ILE A 19 -13.99 0.19 34.32
CA ILE A 19 -13.94 -0.95 33.38
C ILE A 19 -13.28 -0.53 32.07
N VAL A 20 -13.66 0.60 31.48
CA VAL A 20 -13.08 1.08 30.22
C VAL A 20 -11.57 1.33 30.37
N VAL A 21 -11.16 1.96 31.47
CA VAL A 21 -9.74 2.24 31.75
C VAL A 21 -8.95 0.94 31.94
N SER A 22 -9.51 -0.05 32.65
CA SER A 22 -8.86 -1.35 32.86
C SER A 22 -8.65 -2.12 31.56
N VAL A 23 -9.67 -2.19 30.70
CA VAL A 23 -9.57 -2.86 29.39
C VAL A 23 -8.54 -2.16 28.50
N ALA A 24 -8.54 -0.82 28.47
CA ALA A 24 -7.56 -0.05 27.69
C ALA A 24 -6.12 -0.31 28.16
N ALA A 25 -5.89 -0.38 29.47
CA ALA A 25 -4.58 -0.67 30.05
C ALA A 25 -4.08 -2.07 29.67
N ILE A 26 -4.94 -3.10 29.76
CA ILE A 26 -4.58 -4.47 29.37
C ILE A 26 -4.24 -4.54 27.87
N VAL A 27 -5.07 -3.93 27.01
CA VAL A 27 -4.84 -3.92 25.57
C VAL A 27 -3.54 -3.20 25.21
N ALA A 28 -3.24 -2.08 25.87
CA ALA A 28 -1.98 -1.35 25.67
C ALA A 28 -0.77 -2.19 26.08
N LEU A 29 -0.86 -2.91 27.19
CA LEU A 29 0.23 -3.75 27.70
C LEU A 29 0.46 -4.96 26.78
N VAL A 30 -0.61 -5.64 26.36
CA VAL A 30 -0.53 -6.74 25.37
C VAL A 30 0.05 -6.25 24.04
N ARG A 31 -0.41 -5.11 23.53
CA ARG A 31 0.14 -4.51 22.29
C ARG A 31 1.62 -4.17 22.40
N THR A 32 2.07 -3.75 23.58
CA THR A 32 3.47 -3.34 23.79
C THR A 32 4.38 -4.53 24.02
N PHE A 33 3.99 -5.48 24.87
CA PHE A 33 4.85 -6.61 25.26
C PHE A 33 4.74 -7.83 24.35
N ILE A 34 3.55 -8.14 23.82
CA ILE A 34 3.32 -9.35 23.02
C ILE A 34 3.40 -9.04 21.52
N LEU A 35 2.91 -7.87 21.10
CA LEU A 35 2.82 -7.50 19.67
C LEU A 35 3.97 -6.58 19.20
N ASN A 36 5.02 -6.39 20.02
CA ASN A 36 6.25 -5.61 19.76
C ASN A 36 6.07 -4.51 18.69
N GLY A 37 5.33 -3.46 19.03
CA GLY A 37 5.34 -2.19 18.32
C GLY A 37 4.82 -2.22 16.88
N GLY A 38 3.54 -1.90 16.70
CA GLY A 38 3.00 -1.64 15.35
C GLY A 38 1.56 -1.20 15.34
N SER A 39 1.24 -0.04 15.94
CA SER A 39 -0.08 0.58 15.75
C SER A 39 -0.14 1.58 14.59
N ASP A 40 0.94 1.72 13.81
CA ASP A 40 0.98 2.55 12.58
C ASP A 40 0.92 1.73 11.28
N SER A 41 0.42 0.49 11.37
CA SER A 41 0.36 -0.43 10.22
C SER A 41 -0.71 -0.05 9.19
N ASN A 42 -1.74 0.71 9.59
CA ASN A 42 -2.83 1.05 8.68
C ASN A 42 -2.52 2.26 7.78
N ASN A 43 -1.78 3.27 8.27
CA ASN A 43 -1.35 4.37 7.40
C ASN A 43 -0.19 3.94 6.49
N SER A 44 0.77 3.19 7.03
CA SER A 44 1.93 2.72 6.28
C SER A 44 1.56 1.79 5.12
N ALA A 45 0.55 0.94 5.29
CA ALA A 45 0.08 0.04 4.24
C ALA A 45 -0.70 0.77 3.13
N ILE A 46 -1.48 1.80 3.50
CA ILE A 46 -2.21 2.63 2.54
C ILE A 46 -1.23 3.50 1.74
N GLU A 47 -0.25 4.13 2.39
CA GLU A 47 0.75 4.94 1.68
C GLU A 47 1.63 4.12 0.74
N ARG A 48 2.04 2.91 1.13
CA ARG A 48 2.81 2.02 0.24
C ARG A 48 2.01 1.60 -0.99
N ARG A 49 0.71 1.29 -0.82
CA ARG A 49 -0.16 0.92 -1.95
C ARG A 49 -0.32 2.07 -2.96
N ASN A 50 -0.45 3.30 -2.45
CA ASN A 50 -0.54 4.49 -3.30
C ASN A 50 0.78 4.76 -4.05
N ALA A 51 1.93 4.56 -3.39
CA ALA A 51 3.24 4.73 -4.02
C ALA A 51 3.51 3.71 -5.14
N ASP A 52 3.08 2.45 -4.97
CA ASP A 52 3.21 1.41 -6.00
C ASP A 52 2.30 1.71 -7.20
N GLU A 53 1.07 2.16 -6.96
CA GLU A 53 0.14 2.56 -8.03
C GLU A 53 0.65 3.78 -8.79
N GLU A 54 1.16 4.79 -8.09
CA GLU A 54 1.77 5.97 -8.69
C GLU A 54 3.05 5.63 -9.47
N ALA A 55 3.84 4.65 -9.00
CA ALA A 55 5.01 4.17 -9.72
C ALA A 55 4.67 3.48 -11.05
N LEU A 56 3.54 2.76 -11.11
CA LEU A 56 3.04 2.09 -12.32
C LEU A 56 2.40 3.08 -13.32
N LEU A 57 1.75 4.13 -12.83
CA LEU A 57 1.10 5.16 -13.64
C LEU A 57 2.02 6.33 -14.00
N SER A 58 3.24 6.37 -13.43
CA SER A 58 4.22 7.43 -13.68
C SER A 58 4.64 7.47 -15.15
N THR A 59 4.31 8.58 -15.80
CA THR A 59 4.76 8.92 -17.17
C THR A 59 5.98 9.84 -17.15
N SER A 60 6.85 9.70 -16.15
CA SER A 60 8.09 10.48 -16.07
C SER A 60 9.06 10.14 -17.21
N VAL A 61 9.86 11.12 -17.63
CA VAL A 61 10.74 11.03 -18.83
C VAL A 61 11.74 9.87 -18.76
N ASP A 62 12.11 9.46 -17.53
CA ASP A 62 13.03 8.35 -17.27
C ASP A 62 12.37 6.96 -17.40
N ARG A 63 11.03 6.89 -17.41
CA ARG A 63 10.25 5.65 -17.59
C ARG A 63 10.04 5.39 -19.08
N GLY A 64 10.08 4.12 -19.48
CA GLY A 64 9.81 3.73 -20.85
C GLY A 64 9.70 2.22 -21.03
N VAL A 65 9.01 1.80 -22.08
CA VAL A 65 8.80 0.40 -22.42
C VAL A 65 9.69 0.04 -23.61
N ARG A 66 10.40 -1.09 -23.51
CA ARG A 66 11.14 -1.68 -24.62
C ARG A 66 10.46 -2.96 -25.05
N MET A 67 10.02 -3.01 -26.31
CA MET A 67 9.51 -4.21 -26.95
C MET A 67 10.53 -4.69 -27.99
N SER A 68 10.94 -5.96 -27.89
CA SER A 68 11.79 -6.61 -28.89
C SER A 68 10.97 -7.66 -29.62
N ILE A 69 10.72 -7.45 -30.91
CA ILE A 69 10.06 -8.42 -31.77
C ILE A 69 11.15 -9.18 -32.52
N ARG A 70 11.15 -10.50 -32.36
CA ARG A 70 12.01 -11.40 -33.16
C ARG A 70 11.26 -11.80 -34.43
N GLY A 71 11.96 -11.81 -35.57
CA GLY A 71 11.44 -12.40 -36.80
C GLY A 71 11.17 -13.90 -36.65
N GLU A 72 10.45 -14.47 -37.63
CA GLU A 72 10.08 -15.88 -37.68
C GLU A 72 11.32 -16.79 -37.67
N ILE A 73 11.22 -17.96 -37.03
CA ILE A 73 12.32 -18.94 -36.97
C ILE A 73 12.15 -19.91 -38.12
N THR A 74 12.55 -19.48 -39.31
CA THR A 74 12.57 -20.29 -40.53
C THR A 74 13.99 -20.81 -40.78
N ALA A 75 14.11 -22.05 -41.27
CA ALA A 75 15.40 -22.58 -41.68
C ALA A 75 15.86 -21.85 -42.95
N ASP A 76 16.96 -21.10 -42.86
CA ASP A 76 17.69 -20.43 -43.96
C ASP A 76 17.29 -18.98 -44.34
N GLU A 77 16.72 -18.19 -43.42
CA GLU A 77 16.50 -16.75 -43.61
C GLU A 77 17.44 -15.86 -42.77
N LYS A 78 17.80 -14.68 -43.32
CA LYS A 78 18.51 -13.63 -42.57
C LYS A 78 17.59 -13.09 -41.48
N PHE A 79 17.98 -13.25 -40.22
CA PHE A 79 17.16 -12.87 -39.09
C PHE A 79 17.09 -11.35 -38.94
N ARG A 80 15.87 -10.81 -38.87
CA ARG A 80 15.64 -9.40 -38.50
C ARG A 80 15.01 -9.36 -37.11
N SER A 81 15.53 -8.47 -36.27
CA SER A 81 14.94 -8.16 -34.97
C SER A 81 14.61 -6.67 -34.90
N TYR A 82 13.44 -6.36 -34.37
CA TYR A 82 12.97 -4.99 -34.23
C TYR A 82 12.89 -4.64 -32.75
N GLN A 83 13.55 -3.57 -32.36
CA GLN A 83 13.48 -3.03 -31.01
C GLN A 83 12.72 -1.70 -31.04
N ILE A 84 11.60 -1.63 -30.36
CA ILE A 84 10.80 -0.42 -30.20
C ILE A 84 10.95 0.05 -28.76
N VAL A 85 11.40 1.30 -28.59
CA VAL A 85 11.48 1.97 -27.28
C VAL A 85 10.49 3.11 -27.27
N ILE A 86 9.55 3.07 -26.33
CA ILE A 86 8.53 4.10 -26.12
C ILE A 86 8.81 4.79 -24.79
N ARG A 87 8.98 6.10 -24.85
CA ARG A 87 9.08 7.02 -23.71
C ARG A 87 7.94 8.05 -23.81
N PRO A 88 7.57 8.74 -22.72
CA PRO A 88 6.46 9.68 -22.70
C PRO A 88 6.48 10.75 -23.81
N GLY A 89 7.67 11.18 -24.25
CA GLY A 89 7.83 12.17 -25.31
C GLY A 89 8.46 11.66 -26.61
N SER A 90 8.79 10.36 -26.72
CA SER A 90 9.45 9.84 -27.94
C SER A 90 9.19 8.37 -28.18
N ARG A 91 9.12 8.00 -29.46
CA ARG A 91 9.08 6.62 -29.93
C ARG A 91 10.24 6.41 -30.89
N SER A 92 11.10 5.46 -30.59
CA SER A 92 12.23 5.09 -31.44
C SER A 92 12.14 3.62 -31.83
N MET A 93 12.43 3.33 -33.09
CA MET A 93 12.49 1.97 -33.63
C MET A 93 13.90 1.73 -34.17
N THR A 94 14.50 0.61 -33.77
CA THR A 94 15.80 0.15 -34.26
C THR A 94 15.63 -1.23 -34.87
N THR A 95 16.07 -1.40 -36.11
CA THR A 95 16.11 -2.70 -36.79
C THR A 95 17.53 -3.23 -36.69
N ASN A 96 17.70 -4.44 -36.15
CA ASN A 96 18.96 -5.13 -36.14
C ASN A 96 18.88 -6.33 -37.09
N GLU A 97 19.89 -6.45 -37.93
CA GLU A 97 20.11 -7.57 -38.83
C GLU A 97 21.12 -8.52 -38.19
N GLY A 98 20.83 -9.82 -38.22
CA GLY A 98 21.72 -10.91 -37.82
C GLY A 98 22.29 -11.66 -39.01
#